data_AF-A0A4U5V0Z1-F1
#
_entry.id   AF-A0A4U5V0Z1-F1
#
_cell.length_a   1.000
_cell.length_b   1.000
_cell.length_c   1.000
_cell.angle_alpha   90.00
_cell.angle_beta   90.00
_cell.angle_gamma   90.00
#
_symmetry.space_group_name_H-M   'P 1'
#
loop_
_entity.id
_entity.type
_entity.pdbx_description
1 polymer ?
#
loop_
_entity_poly.entity_id
_entity_poly.type
_entity_poly.pdbx_seq_one_letter_code
_entity_poly.pdbx_strand_id
1 'polypeptide(L)'
;MVFQETMAIKDLQEIQALEDHLVTMADLEKRDQEVILVLLESKGPLVTQETLDTSQARLVRLDQKVFLDDLASKASKDSVDLAQLASQVLLATKETKEEQDCQVCTRPDGRIGDPGHKGSPGLPGRGAPGFVDSFLIARHSQSIRIPDCPQGTSLMYSGYSFLFINGNERAHGQDLGTMGSCLPRFSTMPFLFCDTERNCRYASRNDYSYWLSTDTPMPANMVSITGERLASYISRCSVCESTSNVIAVHSQTTLLPACPRGWETLWNGYSFVMQTGAGAEGSSQPLVSPGSCLESFRQVPFIECHGRGTCNYYPDSYSYWLASLDPNSMFSKTIPQTVKGPSLQSVISRCRVCRKLHVLNVRRAFIIILILIFLLLILLADGTRKVCFHDNGRIKGEGSAIPK
;
A
#
# COMPACT_ATOMS: atom_id res chain seq x y z
N MET A 1 61.75 -7.41 3.64
CA MET A 1 60.83 -6.26 3.80
C MET A 1 59.48 -6.85 4.19
N VAL A 2 59.15 -7.15 5.45
CA VAL A 2 59.03 -6.29 6.65
C VAL A 2 57.99 -5.16 6.45
N PHE A 3 56.80 -5.38 7.07
CA PHE A 3 55.91 -4.47 7.85
C PHE A 3 55.50 -3.12 7.24
N GLN A 4 54.33 -2.49 7.47
CA GLN A 4 53.01 -2.74 8.08
C GLN A 4 52.27 -1.37 7.96
N GLU A 5 50.93 -1.34 8.01
CA GLU A 5 50.08 -0.15 8.32
C GLU A 5 50.06 0.97 7.23
N THR A 6 48.96 1.64 6.88
CA THR A 6 47.76 2.07 7.60
C THR A 6 46.59 2.28 6.61
N MET A 7 45.48 1.56 6.77
CA MET A 7 44.13 2.09 6.51
C MET A 7 43.19 1.38 7.48
N ALA A 8 43.39 1.68 8.75
CA ALA A 8 42.36 1.61 9.77
C ALA A 8 42.28 3.01 10.37
N ILE A 9 41.08 3.41 10.82
CA ILE A 9 40.74 4.54 11.71
C ILE A 9 39.85 5.66 11.10
N LYS A 10 39.47 5.67 9.81
CA LYS A 10 38.42 6.62 9.33
C LYS A 10 37.00 6.05 9.27
N ASP A 11 36.85 4.78 8.92
CA ASP A 11 35.50 4.24 8.63
C ASP A 11 34.71 3.88 9.89
N LEU A 12 35.36 3.58 11.03
CA LEU A 12 34.65 3.20 12.25
C LEU A 12 33.96 4.38 12.94
N GLN A 13 34.54 5.59 12.91
CA GLN A 13 33.93 6.78 13.53
C GLN A 13 32.73 7.30 12.72
N GLU A 14 32.77 7.20 11.39
CA GLU A 14 31.64 7.57 10.52
C GLU A 14 30.49 6.57 10.64
N ILE A 15 30.78 5.27 10.81
CA ILE A 15 29.76 4.24 11.07
C ILE A 15 29.17 4.40 12.47
N GLN A 16 29.98 4.70 13.50
CA GLN A 16 29.49 4.95 14.86
C GLN A 16 28.63 6.22 14.94
N ALA A 17 28.99 7.28 14.20
CA ALA A 17 28.20 8.50 14.09
C ALA A 17 26.88 8.27 13.34
N LEU A 18 26.86 7.38 12.34
CA LEU A 18 25.64 6.94 11.66
C LEU A 18 24.74 6.11 12.59
N GLU A 19 25.32 5.21 13.39
CA GLU A 19 24.59 4.42 14.37
C GLU A 19 24.00 5.30 15.49
N ASP A 20 24.76 6.27 16.03
CA ASP A 20 24.25 7.20 17.04
C ASP A 20 23.15 8.14 16.48
N HIS A 21 23.24 8.54 15.19
CA HIS A 21 22.19 9.28 14.50
C HIS A 21 20.94 8.42 14.19
N LEU A 22 21.12 7.14 13.85
CA LEU A 22 20.01 6.21 13.66
C LEU A 22 19.33 5.84 14.98
N VAL A 23 20.09 5.73 16.07
CA VAL A 23 19.56 5.50 17.43
C VAL A 23 18.76 6.71 17.92
N THR A 24 19.22 7.94 17.65
CA THR A 24 18.43 9.16 17.94
C THR A 24 17.18 9.28 17.08
N MET A 25 17.18 8.76 15.84
CA MET A 25 15.95 8.65 15.03
C MET A 25 15.02 7.52 15.47
N ALA A 26 15.55 6.40 15.99
CA ALA A 26 14.75 5.32 16.55
C ALA A 26 14.06 5.73 17.87
N ASP A 27 14.68 6.61 18.67
CA ASP A 27 14.03 7.21 19.84
C ASP A 27 12.91 8.21 19.49
N LEU A 28 12.88 8.72 18.25
CA LEU A 28 11.77 9.52 17.72
C LEU A 28 10.54 8.68 17.33
N GLU A 29 10.66 7.35 17.16
CA GLU A 29 9.50 6.46 16.94
C GLU A 29 8.52 6.46 18.13
N LYS A 30 8.97 6.88 19.32
CA LYS A 30 8.17 6.83 20.55
C LYS A 30 7.35 8.08 20.86
N ARG A 31 7.44 9.13 20.05
CA ARG A 31 6.65 10.35 20.26
C ARG A 31 6.01 10.79 18.97
N ASP A 32 4.68 10.70 18.92
CA ASP A 32 3.81 11.30 17.91
C ASP A 32 4.05 12.82 17.81
N GLN A 33 5.09 13.25 17.12
CA GLN A 33 5.35 14.67 16.84
C GLN A 33 5.49 14.89 15.34
N GLU A 34 4.61 15.73 14.82
CA GLU A 34 4.64 16.27 13.47
C GLU A 34 6.04 16.85 13.17
N VAL A 35 6.80 16.18 12.32
CA VAL A 35 8.10 16.70 11.84
C VAL A 35 7.82 17.86 10.89
N ILE A 36 8.12 19.07 11.34
CA ILE A 36 8.07 20.29 10.54
C ILE A 36 9.43 20.47 9.87
N LEU A 37 9.51 20.22 8.55
CA LEU A 37 10.71 20.49 7.77
C LEU A 37 10.58 21.87 7.10
N VAL A 38 11.54 22.75 7.35
CA VAL A 38 11.69 24.02 6.63
C VAL A 38 12.66 23.80 5.47
N LEU A 39 12.15 23.78 4.24
CA LEU A 39 12.99 23.74 3.04
C LEU A 39 13.46 25.16 2.71
N LEU A 40 14.78 25.35 2.64
CA LEU A 40 15.40 26.60 2.20
C LEU A 40 15.89 26.42 0.76
N GLU A 41 15.26 27.09 -0.20
CA GLU A 41 15.76 27.15 -1.57
C GLU A 41 16.94 28.12 -1.64
N SER A 42 18.16 27.65 -1.36
CA SER A 42 19.37 28.44 -1.64
C SER A 42 19.99 27.98 -2.97
N LYS A 43 20.15 28.90 -3.93
CA LYS A 43 20.95 28.70 -5.14
C LYS A 43 22.35 29.29 -4.93
N GLY A 44 23.28 28.49 -4.44
CA GLY A 44 24.71 28.87 -4.31
C GLY A 44 25.48 28.01 -3.30
N PRO A 45 26.83 28.01 -3.32
CA PRO A 45 27.62 27.20 -2.40
C PRO A 45 27.76 27.84 -1.01
N LEU A 46 27.70 26.98 0.03
CA LEU A 46 27.85 27.21 1.47
C LEU A 46 27.08 28.40 2.09
N VAL A 47 25.95 28.09 2.73
CA VAL A 47 25.24 29.00 3.65
C VAL A 47 25.66 28.65 5.08
N THR A 48 26.26 29.59 5.81
CA THR A 48 26.57 29.44 7.25
C THR A 48 25.38 29.89 8.10
N GLN A 49 25.26 29.33 9.31
CA GLN A 49 24.13 29.51 10.24
C GLN A 49 23.80 30.98 10.58
N GLU A 50 24.75 31.90 10.41
CA GLU A 50 24.59 33.34 10.64
C GLU A 50 23.89 34.12 9.49
N THR A 51 23.68 33.50 8.32
CA THR A 51 23.11 34.18 7.13
C THR A 51 21.71 33.72 6.72
N LEU A 52 21.06 32.93 7.59
CA LEU A 52 19.80 32.27 7.28
C LEU A 52 18.59 33.18 7.55
N ASP A 53 18.06 33.81 6.50
CA ASP A 53 16.77 34.51 6.57
C ASP A 53 15.62 33.50 6.56
N THR A 54 15.02 33.27 7.73
CA THR A 54 13.93 32.31 7.94
C THR A 54 12.55 32.86 7.57
N SER A 55 12.45 34.10 7.09
CA SER A 55 11.18 34.76 6.75
C SER A 55 10.46 34.12 5.54
N GLN A 56 11.16 33.34 4.71
CA GLN A 56 10.59 32.65 3.54
C GLN A 56 10.35 31.15 3.74
N ALA A 57 10.54 30.64 4.97
CA ALA A 57 10.32 29.25 5.31
C ALA A 57 8.87 28.80 5.06
N ARG A 58 8.69 27.73 4.27
CA ARG A 58 7.38 27.10 4.03
C ARG A 58 7.27 25.81 4.84
N LEU A 59 6.19 25.68 5.62
CA LEU A 59 5.85 24.45 6.32
C LEU A 59 5.35 23.40 5.31
N VAL A 60 6.03 22.26 5.20
CA VAL A 60 5.54 21.14 4.38
C VAL A 60 5.49 19.89 5.24
N ARG A 61 4.31 19.26 5.29
CA ARG A 61 4.11 17.97 5.94
C ARG A 61 4.50 16.89 4.93
N LEU A 62 5.62 16.21 5.15
CA LEU A 62 6.14 15.20 4.24
C LEU A 62 5.92 13.81 4.81
N ASP A 63 5.51 12.87 3.95
CA ASP A 63 5.57 11.44 4.25
C ASP A 63 7.05 11.02 4.30
N GLN A 64 7.45 10.44 5.43
CA GLN A 64 8.85 10.17 5.76
C GLN A 64 9.52 9.25 4.73
N LYS A 65 8.76 8.33 4.11
CA LYS A 65 9.29 7.41 3.11
C LYS A 65 9.58 8.12 1.79
N VAL A 66 8.69 9.01 1.38
CA VAL A 66 8.85 9.82 0.16
C VAL A 66 10.04 10.77 0.28
N PHE A 67 10.28 11.33 1.47
CA PHE A 67 11.42 12.19 1.73
C PHE A 67 12.75 11.43 1.66
N LEU A 68 12.83 10.26 2.29
CA LEU A 68 14.02 9.41 2.27
C LEU A 68 14.33 8.88 0.86
N ASP A 69 13.30 8.54 0.09
CA ASP A 69 13.44 8.09 -1.30
C ASP A 69 13.91 9.24 -2.23
N ASP A 70 13.44 10.48 -2.02
CA ASP A 70 13.91 11.65 -2.77
C ASP A 70 15.37 11.98 -2.44
N LEU A 71 15.75 11.92 -1.16
CA LEU A 71 17.13 12.14 -0.71
C LEU A 71 18.10 11.09 -1.29
N ALA A 72 17.71 9.83 -1.25
CA ALA A 72 18.47 8.72 -1.81
C ALA A 72 18.62 8.86 -3.35
N SER A 73 17.58 9.34 -4.03
CA SER A 73 17.61 9.56 -5.49
C SER A 73 18.56 10.70 -5.89
N LYS A 74 18.69 11.73 -5.04
CA LYS A 74 19.59 12.87 -5.27
C LYS A 74 21.04 12.55 -4.93
N ALA A 75 21.29 11.77 -3.88
CA ALA A 75 22.64 11.28 -3.55
C ALA A 75 23.24 10.35 -4.64
N SER A 76 22.38 9.70 -5.44
CA SER A 76 22.82 8.80 -6.52
C SER A 76 23.19 9.52 -7.83
N LYS A 77 22.79 10.78 -8.03
CA LYS A 77 22.87 11.44 -9.34
C LYS A 77 24.05 12.39 -9.53
N ASP A 78 24.56 12.97 -8.46
CA ASP A 78 25.74 13.82 -8.48
C ASP A 78 26.67 13.38 -7.35
N SER A 79 27.98 13.36 -7.57
CA SER A 79 29.01 13.07 -6.56
C SER A 79 29.09 14.21 -5.52
N VAL A 80 27.99 14.47 -4.83
CA VAL A 80 27.84 15.53 -3.84
C VAL A 80 28.20 14.95 -2.49
N ASP A 81 29.14 15.61 -1.83
CA ASP A 81 29.63 15.31 -0.49
C ASP A 81 28.43 15.21 0.48
N LEU A 82 28.28 14.07 1.17
CA LEU A 82 27.16 13.79 2.08
C LEU A 82 27.01 14.87 3.17
N ALA A 83 28.10 15.56 3.53
CA ALA A 83 28.11 16.71 4.42
C ALA A 83 27.33 17.94 3.87
N GLN A 84 27.31 18.11 2.54
CA GLN A 84 26.60 19.19 1.87
C GLN A 84 25.09 18.91 1.78
N LEU A 85 24.68 17.64 1.72
CA LEU A 85 23.28 17.24 1.85
C LEU A 85 22.80 17.37 3.31
N ALA A 86 23.64 17.02 4.28
CA ALA A 86 23.34 17.12 5.71
C ALA A 86 23.14 18.59 6.17
N SER A 87 23.86 19.55 5.58
CA SER A 87 23.68 20.98 5.89
C SER A 87 22.33 21.56 5.45
N GLN A 88 21.60 20.91 4.54
CA GLN A 88 20.27 21.37 4.10
C GLN A 88 19.15 20.93 5.04
N VAL A 89 19.41 20.01 5.97
CA VAL A 89 18.44 19.55 6.97
C VAL A 89 18.77 20.19 8.32
N LEU A 90 18.60 21.51 8.40
CA LEU A 90 18.65 22.19 9.70
C LEU A 90 17.31 21.94 10.42
N LEU A 91 17.33 21.06 11.42
CA LEU A 91 16.19 20.77 12.30
C LEU A 91 15.84 22.02 13.12
N ALA A 92 14.87 22.80 12.65
CA ALA A 92 14.27 23.86 13.43
C ALA A 92 13.17 23.29 14.35
N THR A 93 13.54 22.68 15.46
CA THR A 93 12.59 22.43 16.57
C THR A 93 12.43 23.73 17.34
N LYS A 94 11.49 24.60 16.92
CA LYS A 94 11.13 25.77 17.73
C LYS A 94 10.15 25.31 18.82
N GLU A 95 10.68 25.11 20.02
CA GLU A 95 9.86 25.06 21.24
C GLU A 95 9.05 26.36 21.33
N THR A 96 7.74 26.24 21.34
CA THR A 96 6.88 27.33 21.81
C THR A 96 6.87 27.27 23.33
N LYS A 97 7.86 27.92 23.95
CA LYS A 97 7.77 28.36 25.34
C LYS A 97 8.76 29.49 25.62
N GLU A 98 8.25 30.48 26.33
CA GLU A 98 8.97 31.60 26.98
C GLU A 98 9.22 32.85 26.13
N GLU A 99 8.14 33.61 25.94
CA GLU A 99 8.19 35.07 26.00
C GLU A 99 7.78 35.50 27.41
N GLN A 100 8.73 35.59 28.35
CA GLN A 100 8.58 36.48 29.51
C GLN A 100 9.92 36.66 30.25
N ASP A 101 10.73 37.64 29.84
CA ASP A 101 11.60 38.34 30.80
C ASP A 101 11.58 39.84 30.49
N CYS A 102 10.69 40.54 31.18
CA CYS A 102 10.79 41.97 31.40
C CYS A 102 11.05 42.15 32.90
N GLN A 103 12.31 42.46 33.20
CA GLN A 103 12.78 42.68 34.54
C GLN A 103 12.36 44.06 35.07
N VAL A 104 12.06 44.09 36.37
CA VAL A 104 11.97 45.22 37.31
C VAL A 104 10.55 45.81 37.55
N CYS A 105 9.91 45.44 38.67
CA CYS A 105 9.66 46.33 39.83
C CYS A 105 8.89 45.59 40.96
N THR A 106 9.30 45.88 42.19
CA THR A 106 8.93 45.38 43.53
C THR A 106 7.43 45.38 43.95
N ARG A 107 6.96 44.28 44.57
CA ARG A 107 6.29 44.20 45.90
C ARG A 107 5.98 42.74 46.32
N PRO A 108 5.96 42.40 47.63
CA PRO A 108 5.72 41.03 48.08
C PRO A 108 4.24 40.78 48.33
N ASP A 109 3.61 39.86 47.59
CA ASP A 109 2.25 39.40 47.90
C ASP A 109 2.07 37.89 47.71
N GLY A 110 1.53 37.26 48.76
CA GLY A 110 0.74 36.02 48.80
C GLY A 110 1.32 34.73 48.20
N ARG A 111 1.63 33.73 49.05
CA ARG A 111 1.87 32.34 48.59
C ARG A 111 0.65 31.83 47.82
N ILE A 112 0.85 31.43 46.56
CA ILE A 112 -0.13 30.74 45.72
C ILE A 112 -0.50 29.42 46.41
N GLY A 113 -1.81 29.16 46.57
CA GLY A 113 -2.31 27.90 47.14
C GLY A 113 -2.04 26.72 46.21
N ASP A 114 -1.80 25.54 46.80
CA ASP A 114 -1.41 24.34 46.06
C ASP A 114 -2.44 23.98 44.96
N PRO A 115 -1.99 23.54 43.77
CA PRO A 115 -2.88 23.10 42.70
C PRO A 115 -3.85 22.01 43.16
N GLY A 116 -5.13 22.17 42.85
CA GLY A 116 -6.16 21.18 43.16
C GLY A 116 -5.88 19.81 42.52
N HIS A 117 -6.31 18.75 43.20
CA HIS A 117 -6.07 17.37 42.74
C HIS A 117 -6.67 17.11 41.34
N LYS A 118 -5.91 16.40 40.51
CA LYS A 118 -6.34 15.96 39.17
C LYS A 118 -7.60 15.09 39.30
N GLY A 119 -8.62 15.36 38.48
CA GLY A 119 -9.84 14.55 38.44
C GLY A 119 -9.57 13.10 38.06
N SER A 120 -10.50 12.21 38.41
CA SER A 120 -10.42 10.79 38.09
C SER A 120 -10.31 10.54 36.58
N PRO A 121 -9.51 9.56 36.12
CA PRO A 121 -9.46 9.18 34.72
C PRO A 121 -10.86 8.89 34.16
N GLY A 122 -11.11 9.34 32.92
CA GLY A 122 -12.36 9.02 32.20
C GLY A 122 -12.51 7.51 32.00
N LEU A 123 -13.74 7.06 31.79
CA LEU A 123 -14.04 5.65 31.50
C LEU A 123 -13.27 5.19 30.25
N PRO A 124 -12.69 3.98 30.24
CA PRO A 124 -12.06 3.42 29.05
C PRO A 124 -13.04 3.44 27.87
N GLY A 125 -12.61 3.95 26.71
CA GLY A 125 -13.41 3.90 25.49
C GLY A 125 -13.78 2.44 25.15
N ARG A 126 -15.02 2.21 24.71
CA ARG A 126 -15.42 0.89 24.17
C ARG A 126 -14.61 0.63 22.90
N GLY A 127 -13.52 -0.14 23.01
CA GLY A 127 -12.91 -0.77 21.84
C GLY A 127 -13.89 -1.79 21.26
N ALA A 128 -14.44 -1.51 20.07
CA ALA A 128 -15.22 -2.50 19.35
C ALA A 128 -14.31 -3.70 19.01
N PRO A 129 -14.71 -4.95 19.31
CA PRO A 129 -13.96 -6.11 18.86
C PRO A 129 -14.13 -6.26 17.34
N GLY A 130 -13.04 -6.14 16.59
CA GLY A 130 -12.99 -6.56 15.18
C GLY A 130 -12.87 -5.46 14.13
N PHE A 131 -11.82 -4.64 14.20
CA PHE A 131 -11.32 -4.02 12.96
C PHE A 131 -10.80 -5.16 12.07
N VAL A 132 -11.62 -5.60 11.13
CA VAL A 132 -11.17 -6.44 10.03
C VAL A 132 -10.46 -5.51 9.05
N ASP A 133 -9.16 -5.71 8.86
CA ASP A 133 -8.42 -5.01 7.81
C ASP A 133 -9.11 -5.33 6.46
N SER A 134 -9.60 -4.29 5.79
CA SER A 134 -10.21 -4.39 4.46
C SER A 134 -9.14 -4.20 3.38
N PHE A 135 -8.97 -5.19 2.51
CA PHE A 135 -8.06 -5.13 1.38
C PHE A 135 -8.85 -4.97 0.08
N LEU A 136 -8.37 -4.14 -0.83
CA LEU A 136 -9.04 -3.89 -2.11
C LEU A 136 -8.26 -4.53 -3.24
N ILE A 137 -8.98 -5.22 -4.12
CA ILE A 137 -8.41 -5.81 -5.34
C ILE A 137 -9.22 -5.38 -6.55
N ALA A 138 -8.55 -5.06 -7.65
CA ALA A 138 -9.19 -4.89 -8.95
C ALA A 138 -9.04 -6.17 -9.78
N ARG A 139 -10.12 -6.56 -10.47
CA ARG A 139 -10.14 -7.66 -11.43
C ARG A 139 -10.61 -7.15 -12.78
N HIS A 140 -9.92 -7.56 -13.85
CA HIS A 140 -10.18 -7.09 -15.22
C HIS A 140 -10.63 -8.24 -16.11
N SER A 141 -11.74 -8.08 -16.83
CA SER A 141 -12.33 -9.17 -17.61
C SER A 141 -11.70 -9.36 -18.99
N GLN A 142 -10.96 -8.37 -19.50
CA GLN A 142 -10.51 -8.29 -20.90
C GLN A 142 -11.65 -8.57 -21.90
N SER A 143 -12.88 -8.17 -21.54
CA SER A 143 -14.11 -8.30 -22.31
C SER A 143 -15.10 -7.17 -21.99
N ILE A 144 -16.21 -7.10 -22.71
CA ILE A 144 -17.31 -6.16 -22.44
C ILE A 144 -18.14 -6.53 -21.20
N ARG A 145 -17.95 -7.73 -20.64
CA ARG A 145 -18.68 -8.23 -19.47
C ARG A 145 -17.96 -7.82 -18.20
N ILE A 146 -18.72 -7.38 -17.21
CA ILE A 146 -18.19 -7.07 -15.87
C ILE A 146 -17.70 -8.38 -15.24
N PRO A 147 -16.46 -8.47 -14.74
CA PRO A 147 -15.97 -9.70 -14.11
C PRO A 147 -16.60 -9.86 -12.72
N ASP A 148 -16.96 -11.09 -12.36
CA ASP A 148 -17.40 -11.40 -11.01
C ASP A 148 -16.23 -11.27 -10.02
N CYS A 149 -16.55 -10.80 -8.80
CA CYS A 149 -15.59 -10.80 -7.71
C CYS A 149 -15.18 -12.24 -7.34
N PRO A 150 -13.90 -12.51 -7.05
CA PRO A 150 -13.45 -13.83 -6.62
C PRO A 150 -14.20 -14.32 -5.37
N GLN A 151 -14.29 -15.64 -5.21
CA GLN A 151 -15.02 -16.23 -4.09
C GLN A 151 -14.53 -15.72 -2.72
N GLY A 152 -15.48 -15.37 -1.84
CA GLY A 152 -15.18 -14.80 -0.53
C GLY A 152 -14.73 -13.34 -0.54
N THR A 153 -14.88 -12.64 -1.67
CA THR A 153 -14.75 -11.17 -1.75
C THR A 153 -16.11 -10.56 -2.09
N SER A 154 -16.33 -9.30 -1.72
CA SER A 154 -17.56 -8.56 -1.98
C SER A 154 -17.35 -7.48 -3.04
N LEU A 155 -18.31 -7.32 -3.96
CA LEU A 155 -18.26 -6.25 -4.95
C LEU A 155 -18.45 -4.89 -4.27
N MET A 156 -17.55 -3.95 -4.55
CA MET A 156 -17.73 -2.55 -4.20
C MET A 156 -18.33 -1.76 -5.35
N TYR A 157 -17.67 -1.77 -6.50
CA TYR A 157 -18.14 -1.10 -7.72
C TYR A 157 -17.51 -1.72 -8.97
N SER A 158 -18.05 -1.36 -10.14
CA SER A 158 -17.53 -1.78 -11.44
C SER A 158 -17.25 -0.57 -12.34
N GLY A 159 -16.40 -0.76 -13.33
CA GLY A 159 -15.94 0.32 -14.21
C GLY A 159 -15.33 -0.18 -15.51
N TYR A 160 -14.40 0.61 -16.03
CA TYR A 160 -13.62 0.38 -17.23
C TYR A 160 -12.13 0.26 -16.87
N SER A 161 -11.45 -0.67 -17.53
CA SER A 161 -10.07 -1.06 -17.25
C SER A 161 -9.07 -0.04 -17.77
N PHE A 162 -8.72 0.92 -16.92
CA PHE A 162 -7.75 1.95 -17.18
C PHE A 162 -6.31 1.44 -16.93
N LEU A 163 -5.38 1.76 -17.83
CA LEU A 163 -4.01 1.25 -17.78
C LEU A 163 -2.99 2.36 -17.48
N PHE A 164 -2.93 3.38 -18.35
CA PHE A 164 -2.04 4.54 -18.16
C PHE A 164 -2.49 5.73 -19.00
N ILE A 165 -1.97 6.91 -18.68
CA ILE A 165 -2.03 8.10 -19.53
C ILE A 165 -0.65 8.43 -20.07
N ASN A 166 -0.58 9.11 -21.20
CA ASN A 166 0.62 9.81 -21.65
C ASN A 166 0.24 11.28 -21.89
N GLY A 167 0.71 12.15 -21.01
CA GLY A 167 0.44 13.59 -21.07
C GLY A 167 1.76 14.36 -21.16
N ASN A 168 1.87 15.27 -22.13
CA ASN A 168 3.13 15.98 -22.38
C ASN A 168 4.32 15.02 -22.54
N GLU A 169 4.14 13.96 -23.32
CA GLU A 169 5.16 12.94 -23.61
C GLU A 169 5.70 12.21 -22.37
N ARG A 170 4.93 12.18 -21.29
CA ARG A 170 5.26 11.46 -20.07
C ARG A 170 4.16 10.49 -19.70
N ALA A 171 4.50 9.22 -19.60
CA ALA A 171 3.57 8.20 -19.14
C ALA A 171 3.40 8.20 -17.61
N HIS A 172 2.18 7.91 -17.18
CA HIS A 172 1.84 7.61 -15.79
C HIS A 172 0.80 6.50 -15.74
N GLY A 173 1.19 5.36 -15.16
CA GLY A 173 0.36 4.16 -15.09
C GLY A 173 -0.32 3.93 -13.76
N GLN A 174 -1.38 3.12 -13.81
CA GLN A 174 -2.00 2.54 -12.64
C GLN A 174 -1.70 1.04 -12.58
N ASP A 175 -1.49 0.54 -11.38
CA ASP A 175 -1.36 -0.88 -11.14
C ASP A 175 -2.75 -1.54 -11.32
N LEU A 176 -2.83 -2.50 -12.25
CA LEU A 176 -4.04 -3.24 -12.58
C LEU A 176 -4.58 -4.08 -11.39
N GLY A 177 -3.80 -4.29 -10.34
CA GLY A 177 -4.28 -4.93 -9.12
C GLY A 177 -5.00 -3.98 -8.15
N THR A 178 -4.95 -2.67 -8.40
CA THR A 178 -5.45 -1.64 -7.48
C THR A 178 -6.72 -0.97 -8.00
N MET A 179 -7.50 -0.34 -7.13
CA MET A 179 -8.75 0.32 -7.54
C MET A 179 -8.54 1.45 -8.58
N GLY A 180 -7.35 2.04 -8.66
CA GLY A 180 -7.01 3.13 -9.59
C GLY A 180 -7.08 2.72 -11.06
N SER A 181 -6.90 1.43 -11.37
CA SER A 181 -7.07 0.89 -12.71
C SER A 181 -8.54 0.68 -13.11
N CYS A 182 -9.49 0.88 -12.19
CA CYS A 182 -10.91 0.66 -12.45
C CYS A 182 -11.69 1.96 -12.34
N LEU A 183 -11.78 2.69 -13.46
CA LEU A 183 -12.47 3.98 -13.51
C LEU A 183 -13.98 3.78 -13.77
N PRO A 184 -14.88 4.39 -12.97
CA PRO A 184 -16.33 4.23 -13.15
C PRO A 184 -16.86 4.72 -14.51
N ARG A 185 -16.15 5.65 -15.16
CA ARG A 185 -16.53 6.23 -16.45
C ARG A 185 -15.37 6.15 -17.42
N PHE A 186 -15.67 5.74 -18.64
CA PHE A 186 -14.75 5.81 -19.75
C PHE A 186 -14.79 7.19 -20.40
N SER A 187 -13.61 7.70 -20.77
CA SER A 187 -13.41 8.83 -21.68
C SER A 187 -12.11 8.59 -22.43
N THR A 188 -12.03 8.95 -23.71
CA THR A 188 -10.76 8.92 -24.44
C THR A 188 -9.74 9.93 -23.89
N MET A 189 -10.22 10.88 -23.08
CA MET A 189 -9.43 11.87 -22.37
C MET A 189 -9.97 12.02 -20.93
N PRO A 190 -9.53 11.18 -19.97
CA PRO A 190 -10.05 11.19 -18.61
C PRO A 190 -9.41 12.27 -17.71
N PHE A 191 -8.54 13.14 -18.25
CA PHE A 191 -7.82 14.15 -17.49
C PHE A 191 -7.75 15.49 -18.25
N LEU A 192 -7.30 16.51 -17.54
CA LEU A 192 -6.99 17.84 -18.06
C LEU A 192 -5.64 18.29 -17.48
N PHE A 193 -5.04 19.31 -18.06
CA PHE A 193 -3.83 19.93 -17.54
C PHE A 193 -4.08 21.42 -17.28
N CYS A 194 -3.36 21.99 -16.32
CA CYS A 194 -3.40 23.41 -16.00
C CYS A 194 -1.99 23.99 -16.00
N ASP A 195 -1.85 25.25 -16.42
CA ASP A 195 -0.60 25.99 -16.41
C ASP A 195 -0.48 26.94 -15.20
N THR A 196 0.68 27.58 -15.05
CA THR A 196 0.95 28.55 -13.98
C THR A 196 0.20 29.88 -14.17
N GLU A 197 -0.38 30.09 -15.36
CA GLU A 197 -1.15 31.29 -15.72
C GLU A 197 -2.64 31.14 -15.38
N ARG A 198 -3.00 30.16 -14.54
CA ARG A 198 -4.37 29.85 -14.11
C ARG A 198 -5.30 29.41 -15.26
N ASN A 199 -4.75 28.93 -16.38
CA ASN A 199 -5.56 28.33 -17.43
C ASN A 199 -5.55 26.81 -17.27
N CYS A 200 -6.73 26.20 -17.40
CA CYS A 200 -6.88 24.75 -17.51
C CYS A 200 -7.47 24.41 -18.88
N ARG A 201 -6.91 23.39 -19.53
CA ARG A 201 -7.30 22.99 -20.88
C ARG A 201 -7.65 21.50 -20.89
N TYR A 202 -8.81 21.19 -21.46
CA TYR A 202 -9.31 19.83 -21.62
C TYR A 202 -9.25 19.41 -23.08
N ALA A 203 -8.70 18.22 -23.36
CA ALA A 203 -8.61 17.63 -24.71
C ALA A 203 -8.07 18.59 -25.80
N SER A 204 -7.25 19.57 -25.41
CA SER A 204 -6.74 20.64 -26.29
C SER A 204 -5.28 20.43 -26.70
N ARG A 205 -4.72 19.26 -26.38
CA ARG A 205 -3.36 18.81 -26.73
C ARG A 205 -3.40 17.39 -27.27
N ASN A 206 -2.29 16.98 -27.88
CA ASN A 206 -2.06 15.62 -28.35
C ASN A 206 -1.62 14.71 -27.19
N ASP A 207 -2.48 14.59 -26.19
CA ASP A 207 -2.29 13.67 -25.08
C ASP A 207 -3.08 12.37 -25.33
N TYR A 208 -2.74 11.33 -24.59
CA TYR A 208 -3.23 9.96 -24.79
C TYR A 208 -3.73 9.32 -23.50
N SER A 209 -4.69 8.41 -23.64
CA SER A 209 -5.09 7.47 -22.59
C SER A 209 -5.09 6.04 -23.12
N TYR A 210 -4.78 5.09 -22.26
CA TYR A 210 -4.65 3.68 -22.62
C TYR A 210 -5.51 2.83 -21.71
N TRP A 211 -6.20 1.86 -22.31
CA TRP A 211 -7.21 1.03 -21.65
C TRP A 211 -6.98 -0.42 -22.02
N LEU A 212 -7.18 -1.36 -21.08
CA LEU A 212 -7.19 -2.78 -21.46
C LEU A 212 -8.32 -3.02 -22.46
N SER A 213 -8.03 -3.85 -23.46
CA SER A 213 -8.94 -4.09 -24.58
C SER A 213 -9.65 -5.44 -24.52
N THR A 214 -10.66 -5.61 -25.38
CA THR A 214 -11.44 -6.85 -25.53
C THR A 214 -10.93 -7.75 -26.66
N ASP A 215 -11.67 -8.82 -26.95
CA ASP A 215 -11.50 -9.69 -28.12
C ASP A 215 -12.11 -9.15 -29.40
N THR A 216 -12.70 -7.95 -29.36
CA THR A 216 -13.24 -7.34 -30.56
C THR A 216 -12.10 -7.08 -31.55
N PRO A 217 -12.17 -7.65 -32.77
CA PRO A 217 -11.11 -7.49 -33.76
C PRO A 217 -11.00 -6.03 -34.20
N MET A 218 -9.77 -5.62 -34.50
CA MET A 218 -9.50 -4.32 -35.12
C MET A 218 -10.25 -4.21 -36.46
N PRO A 219 -10.80 -3.03 -36.81
CA PRO A 219 -11.43 -2.83 -38.12
C PRO A 219 -10.48 -3.18 -39.27
N ALA A 220 -10.96 -3.93 -40.26
CA ALA A 220 -10.14 -4.39 -41.39
C ALA A 220 -9.50 -3.26 -42.22
N ASN A 221 -10.10 -2.07 -42.18
CA ASN A 221 -9.62 -0.86 -42.85
C ASN A 221 -8.68 -0.01 -41.98
N MET A 222 -8.29 -0.46 -40.79
CA MET A 222 -7.42 0.25 -39.84
C MET A 222 -7.94 1.64 -39.42
N VAL A 223 -9.21 1.93 -39.68
CA VAL A 223 -9.80 3.23 -39.38
C VAL A 223 -9.97 3.40 -37.88
N SER A 224 -9.63 4.58 -37.38
CA SER A 224 -9.79 4.92 -35.97
C SER A 224 -11.23 4.71 -35.49
N ILE A 225 -11.36 4.09 -34.33
CA ILE A 225 -12.64 3.78 -33.70
C ILE A 225 -13.10 5.02 -32.93
N THR A 226 -14.37 5.39 -33.07
CA THR A 226 -14.96 6.58 -32.46
C THR A 226 -16.37 6.30 -31.92
N GLY A 227 -16.84 7.18 -31.03
CA GLY A 227 -18.22 7.19 -30.54
C GLY A 227 -18.63 5.88 -29.84
N GLU A 228 -19.87 5.45 -30.06
CA GLU A 228 -20.46 4.28 -29.39
C GLU A 228 -19.73 2.96 -29.70
N ARG A 229 -19.06 2.87 -30.86
CA ARG A 229 -18.28 1.68 -31.23
C ARG A 229 -17.15 1.42 -30.26
N LEU A 230 -16.65 2.42 -29.54
CA LEU A 230 -15.61 2.23 -28.52
C LEU A 230 -16.05 1.26 -27.41
N ALA A 231 -17.35 1.21 -27.08
CA ALA A 231 -17.86 0.36 -26.01
C ALA A 231 -17.57 -1.15 -26.22
N SER A 232 -17.41 -1.61 -27.47
CA SER A 232 -17.03 -3.02 -27.72
C SER A 232 -15.55 -3.29 -27.47
N TYR A 233 -14.69 -2.28 -27.51
CA TYR A 233 -13.24 -2.42 -27.42
C TYR A 233 -12.67 -2.23 -26.02
N ILE A 234 -13.40 -1.58 -25.11
CA ILE A 234 -12.89 -1.28 -23.75
C ILE A 234 -13.26 -2.40 -22.77
N SER A 235 -12.26 -2.96 -22.10
CA SER A 235 -12.44 -3.96 -21.06
C SER A 235 -13.18 -3.39 -19.84
N ARG A 236 -13.96 -4.24 -19.18
CA ARG A 236 -14.58 -3.96 -17.89
C ARG A 236 -13.76 -4.47 -16.72
N CYS A 237 -14.01 -3.89 -15.54
CA CYS A 237 -13.37 -4.25 -14.28
C CYS A 237 -14.35 -4.21 -13.12
N SER A 238 -13.98 -4.89 -12.04
CA SER A 238 -14.66 -4.88 -10.74
C SER A 238 -13.64 -4.63 -9.64
N VAL A 239 -13.98 -3.76 -8.70
CA VAL A 239 -13.23 -3.57 -7.45
C VAL A 239 -13.93 -4.35 -6.35
N CYS A 240 -13.19 -5.24 -5.72
CA CYS A 240 -13.68 -6.17 -4.72
C CYS A 240 -12.98 -5.94 -3.39
N GLU A 241 -13.75 -6.02 -2.32
CA GLU A 241 -13.26 -6.00 -0.95
C GLU A 241 -12.95 -7.42 -0.48
N SER A 242 -11.77 -7.59 0.09
CA SER A 242 -11.22 -8.84 0.60
C SER A 242 -10.89 -8.68 2.07
N THR A 243 -10.99 -9.77 2.82
CA THR A 243 -10.68 -9.81 4.25
C THR A 243 -9.19 -9.95 4.53
N SER A 244 -8.38 -10.25 3.52
CA SER A 244 -6.95 -10.51 3.67
C SER A 244 -6.18 -10.13 2.41
N ASN A 245 -4.85 -10.04 2.57
CA ASN A 245 -3.93 -9.67 1.51
C ASN A 245 -3.97 -10.66 0.32
N VAL A 246 -3.77 -10.12 -0.88
CA VAL A 246 -3.79 -10.82 -2.16
C VAL A 246 -2.51 -10.51 -2.93
N ILE A 247 -1.85 -11.54 -3.46
CA ILE A 247 -0.59 -11.42 -4.19
C ILE A 247 -0.61 -12.23 -5.49
N ALA A 248 0.22 -11.86 -6.44
CA ALA A 248 0.56 -12.70 -7.59
C ALA A 248 1.84 -13.51 -7.32
N VAL A 249 1.87 -14.74 -7.85
CA VAL A 249 3.04 -15.61 -7.88
C VAL A 249 3.30 -16.02 -9.32
N HIS A 250 4.55 -15.98 -9.76
CA HIS A 250 4.97 -16.26 -11.13
C HIS A 250 5.85 -17.52 -11.17
N SER A 251 5.66 -18.37 -12.18
CA SER A 251 6.41 -19.62 -12.30
C SER A 251 7.70 -19.51 -13.10
N GLN A 252 7.85 -18.47 -13.94
CA GLN A 252 8.86 -18.40 -15.00
C GLN A 252 8.94 -19.67 -15.88
N THR A 253 7.83 -20.41 -15.97
CA THR A 253 7.65 -21.60 -16.82
C THR A 253 6.26 -21.60 -17.43
N THR A 254 5.97 -22.54 -18.34
CA THR A 254 4.63 -22.75 -18.89
C THR A 254 3.66 -23.44 -17.93
N LEU A 255 4.14 -23.87 -16.75
CA LEU A 255 3.35 -24.52 -15.71
C LEU A 255 2.81 -23.48 -14.72
N LEU A 256 1.61 -23.71 -14.17
CA LEU A 256 1.02 -22.85 -13.16
C LEU A 256 1.78 -22.96 -11.83
N PRO A 257 2.15 -21.85 -11.19
CA PRO A 257 2.76 -21.90 -9.86
C PRO A 257 1.74 -22.28 -8.79
N ALA A 258 2.21 -22.94 -7.73
CA ALA A 258 1.40 -23.20 -6.55
C ALA A 258 1.28 -21.92 -5.70
N CYS A 259 0.11 -21.72 -5.05
CA CYS A 259 0.01 -20.70 -4.02
C CYS A 259 0.87 -21.08 -2.80
N PRO A 260 1.41 -20.11 -2.05
CA PRO A 260 2.17 -20.40 -0.83
C PRO A 260 1.30 -21.15 0.21
N ARG A 261 1.95 -21.84 1.15
CA ARG A 261 1.24 -22.56 2.21
C ARG A 261 0.36 -21.59 3.02
N GLY A 262 -0.92 -21.94 3.21
CA GLY A 262 -1.88 -21.08 3.90
C GLY A 262 -2.51 -20.01 3.02
N TRP A 263 -2.38 -20.12 1.70
CA TRP A 263 -3.04 -19.26 0.72
C TRP A 263 -3.94 -20.09 -0.20
N GLU A 264 -5.02 -19.47 -0.67
CA GLU A 264 -5.94 -20.06 -1.64
C GLU A 264 -5.84 -19.36 -3.00
N THR A 265 -6.27 -20.05 -4.05
CA THR A 265 -6.25 -19.52 -5.41
C THR A 265 -7.48 -18.65 -5.67
N LEU A 266 -7.27 -17.45 -6.24
CA LEU A 266 -8.35 -16.63 -6.77
C LEU A 266 -8.51 -16.84 -8.28
N TRP A 267 -7.43 -16.69 -9.05
CA TRP A 267 -7.42 -16.95 -10.51
C TRP A 267 -6.04 -17.33 -11.02
N ASN A 268 -5.99 -17.81 -12.26
CA ASN A 268 -4.79 -18.19 -13.00
C ASN A 268 -4.61 -17.26 -14.20
N GLY A 269 -3.38 -17.04 -14.64
CA GLY A 269 -3.13 -16.14 -15.77
C GLY A 269 -1.77 -16.30 -16.42
N TYR A 270 -1.34 -15.22 -17.08
CA TYR A 270 -0.07 -15.03 -17.74
C TYR A 270 0.66 -13.83 -17.13
N SER A 271 1.97 -13.97 -16.98
CA SER A 271 2.83 -13.03 -16.27
C SER A 271 3.10 -11.77 -17.10
N PHE A 272 2.32 -10.71 -16.86
CA PHE A 272 2.40 -9.41 -17.52
C PHE A 272 3.28 -8.44 -16.73
N VAL A 273 4.25 -7.81 -17.40
CA VAL A 273 5.31 -7.01 -16.75
C VAL A 273 5.14 -5.52 -17.03
N MET A 274 5.02 -5.16 -18.30
CA MET A 274 4.94 -3.75 -18.72
C MET A 274 4.38 -3.64 -20.14
N GLN A 275 4.12 -2.40 -20.55
CA GLN A 275 3.65 -2.04 -21.87
C GLN A 275 4.26 -0.71 -22.30
N THR A 276 4.38 -0.51 -23.61
CA THR A 276 4.78 0.76 -24.21
C THR A 276 3.84 1.11 -25.36
N GLY A 277 3.54 2.39 -25.52
CA GLY A 277 2.76 2.94 -26.63
C GLY A 277 3.51 4.04 -27.36
N ALA A 278 2.79 5.09 -27.77
CA ALA A 278 3.35 6.23 -28.48
C ALA A 278 4.58 6.82 -27.77
N GLY A 279 5.66 7.03 -28.53
CA GLY A 279 6.93 7.58 -28.04
C GLY A 279 7.78 6.62 -27.21
N ALA A 280 7.47 5.31 -27.23
CA ALA A 280 8.06 4.30 -26.34
C ALA A 280 7.82 4.58 -24.84
N GLU A 281 6.89 5.48 -24.53
CA GLU A 281 6.42 5.76 -23.18
C GLU A 281 5.44 4.67 -22.74
N GLY A 282 5.39 4.41 -21.44
CA GLY A 282 4.63 3.29 -20.92
C GLY A 282 4.59 3.20 -19.41
N SER A 283 4.08 2.08 -18.91
CA SER A 283 4.09 1.78 -17.48
C SER A 283 4.28 0.30 -17.23
N SER A 284 4.59 -0.03 -15.98
CA SER A 284 4.87 -1.39 -15.52
C SER A 284 3.88 -1.84 -14.45
N GLN A 285 3.91 -3.14 -14.14
CA GLN A 285 3.14 -3.76 -13.09
C GLN A 285 4.10 -4.32 -12.03
N PRO A 286 3.89 -4.04 -10.73
CA PRO A 286 4.63 -4.73 -9.68
C PRO A 286 4.37 -6.23 -9.77
N LEU A 287 5.42 -7.07 -9.82
CA LEU A 287 5.25 -8.52 -9.97
C LEU A 287 4.57 -9.20 -8.75
N VAL A 288 4.49 -8.52 -7.61
CA VAL A 288 3.71 -9.00 -6.46
C VAL A 288 2.22 -8.68 -6.58
N SER A 289 1.84 -7.69 -7.41
CA SER A 289 0.47 -7.23 -7.54
C SER A 289 -0.37 -8.21 -8.37
N PRO A 290 -1.66 -8.39 -8.04
CA PRO A 290 -2.60 -9.10 -8.92
C PRO A 290 -2.61 -8.57 -10.36
N GLY A 291 -2.25 -7.30 -10.57
CA GLY A 291 -2.18 -6.64 -11.88
C GLY A 291 -1.14 -7.23 -12.85
N SER A 292 -0.09 -7.88 -12.32
CA SER A 292 0.90 -8.59 -13.14
C SER A 292 0.38 -9.94 -13.67
N CYS A 293 -0.85 -10.35 -13.34
CA CYS A 293 -1.39 -11.66 -13.67
C CYS A 293 -2.71 -11.60 -14.45
N LEU A 294 -2.62 -11.32 -15.76
CA LEU A 294 -3.77 -11.25 -16.66
C LEU A 294 -4.32 -12.63 -16.98
N GLU A 295 -5.64 -12.81 -16.83
CA GLU A 295 -6.32 -14.11 -17.05
C GLU A 295 -6.27 -14.56 -18.52
N SER A 296 -6.28 -13.62 -19.46
CA SER A 296 -6.22 -13.89 -20.90
C SER A 296 -4.97 -13.30 -21.55
N PHE A 297 -4.17 -14.15 -22.19
CA PHE A 297 -3.06 -13.68 -23.01
C PHE A 297 -3.56 -13.01 -24.30
N ARG A 298 -3.01 -11.82 -24.59
CA ARG A 298 -3.17 -11.11 -25.86
C ARG A 298 -1.83 -10.48 -26.23
N GLN A 299 -1.46 -10.52 -27.52
CA GLN A 299 -0.20 -9.91 -27.99
C GLN A 299 -0.13 -8.41 -27.71
N VAL A 300 -1.25 -7.70 -27.81
CA VAL A 300 -1.40 -6.30 -27.41
C VAL A 300 -2.70 -6.22 -26.60
N PRO A 301 -2.63 -6.26 -25.25
CA PRO A 301 -3.82 -6.35 -24.39
C PRO A 301 -4.50 -5.00 -24.13
N PHE A 302 -4.13 -3.94 -24.85
CA PHE A 302 -4.60 -2.58 -24.62
C PHE A 302 -4.84 -1.83 -25.93
N ILE A 303 -5.63 -0.76 -25.85
CA ILE A 303 -5.94 0.15 -26.96
C ILE A 303 -5.53 1.58 -26.61
N GLU A 304 -5.01 2.32 -27.59
CA GLU A 304 -4.60 3.71 -27.44
C GLU A 304 -5.73 4.65 -27.85
N CYS A 305 -6.03 5.63 -27.00
CA CYS A 305 -7.07 6.63 -27.18
C CYS A 305 -6.51 8.05 -27.14
N HIS A 306 -7.10 8.94 -27.93
CA HIS A 306 -6.63 10.32 -28.13
C HIS A 306 -7.65 11.36 -27.63
N GLY A 307 -7.16 12.57 -27.35
CA GLY A 307 -7.99 13.74 -27.01
C GLY A 307 -9.12 14.05 -27.98
N ARG A 308 -8.92 13.77 -29.28
CA ARG A 308 -9.91 13.98 -30.35
C ARG A 308 -11.06 12.97 -30.40
N GLY A 309 -11.18 12.08 -29.41
CA GLY A 309 -12.29 11.09 -29.34
C GLY A 309 -12.07 9.81 -30.17
N THR A 310 -10.84 9.54 -30.58
CA THR A 310 -10.48 8.37 -31.41
C THR A 310 -9.63 7.38 -30.64
N CYS A 311 -9.82 6.08 -30.87
CA CYS A 311 -8.90 5.05 -30.40
C CYS A 311 -8.46 4.11 -31.54
N ASN A 312 -7.27 3.53 -31.43
CA ASN A 312 -6.78 2.53 -32.39
C ASN A 312 -5.72 1.61 -31.78
N TYR A 313 -5.35 0.58 -32.52
CA TYR A 313 -4.16 -0.23 -32.25
C TYR A 313 -3.05 0.19 -33.22
N TYR A 314 -1.86 0.41 -32.68
CA TYR A 314 -0.72 0.86 -33.47
C TYR A 314 0.39 -0.19 -33.49
N PRO A 315 1.16 -0.32 -34.58
CA PRO A 315 2.23 -1.32 -34.70
C PRO A 315 3.40 -1.15 -33.71
N ASP A 316 3.56 0.04 -33.14
CA ASP A 316 4.56 0.40 -32.12
C ASP A 316 4.07 0.16 -30.68
N SER A 317 2.85 -0.35 -30.52
CA SER A 317 2.33 -0.81 -29.22
C SER A 317 2.92 -2.17 -28.87
N TYR A 318 3.71 -2.22 -27.78
CA TYR A 318 4.33 -3.45 -27.31
C TYR A 318 3.82 -3.84 -25.92
N SER A 319 3.75 -5.15 -25.69
CA SER A 319 3.48 -5.74 -24.39
C SER A 319 4.63 -6.68 -23.99
N TYR A 320 4.99 -6.65 -22.72
CA TYR A 320 6.14 -7.38 -22.20
C TYR A 320 5.67 -8.37 -21.13
N TRP A 321 6.11 -9.61 -21.28
CA TRP A 321 5.69 -10.74 -20.46
C TRP A 321 6.93 -11.42 -19.88
N LEU A 322 6.82 -12.02 -18.69
CA LEU A 322 7.91 -12.87 -18.19
C LEU A 322 8.06 -14.09 -19.11
N ALA A 323 9.29 -14.38 -19.51
CA ALA A 323 9.60 -15.53 -20.35
C ALA A 323 9.52 -16.85 -19.56
N SER A 324 9.18 -17.93 -20.27
CA SER A 324 9.41 -19.29 -19.78
C SER A 324 10.89 -19.63 -19.92
N LEU A 325 11.53 -20.00 -18.82
CA LEU A 325 12.95 -20.32 -18.75
C LEU A 325 13.14 -21.81 -18.46
N ASP A 326 14.29 -22.36 -18.87
CA ASP A 326 14.74 -23.68 -18.43
C ASP A 326 15.64 -23.51 -17.18
N PRO A 327 15.26 -24.09 -16.02
CA PRO A 327 16.04 -23.99 -14.79
C PRO A 327 17.49 -24.44 -14.92
N ASN A 328 17.80 -25.34 -15.86
CA ASN A 328 19.15 -25.86 -16.05
C ASN A 328 20.07 -24.89 -16.82
N SER A 329 19.52 -23.84 -17.42
CA SER A 329 20.26 -22.91 -18.29
C SER A 329 20.18 -21.44 -17.85
N MET A 330 19.79 -21.16 -16.60
CA MET A 330 19.60 -19.79 -16.07
C MET A 330 20.82 -18.87 -16.23
N PHE A 331 22.03 -19.41 -16.10
CA PHE A 331 23.29 -18.66 -16.23
C PHE A 331 23.99 -18.85 -17.57
N SER A 332 23.35 -19.56 -18.51
CA SER A 332 23.85 -19.74 -19.86
C SER A 332 23.43 -18.56 -20.74
N LYS A 333 24.14 -18.37 -21.85
CA LYS A 333 23.74 -17.38 -22.86
C LYS A 333 22.30 -17.67 -23.33
N THR A 334 21.45 -16.66 -23.25
CA THR A 334 20.06 -16.76 -23.72
C THR A 334 20.03 -17.09 -25.21
N ILE A 335 19.21 -18.08 -25.59
CA ILE A 335 18.98 -18.45 -26.98
C ILE A 335 17.90 -17.52 -27.55
N PRO A 336 18.20 -16.68 -28.56
CA PRO A 336 17.18 -15.84 -29.19
C PRO A 336 16.13 -16.67 -29.90
N GLN A 337 14.85 -16.32 -29.75
CA GLN A 337 13.74 -17.04 -30.35
C GLN A 337 12.70 -16.06 -30.89
N THR A 338 12.17 -16.36 -32.09
CA THR A 338 11.04 -15.65 -32.67
C THR A 338 9.89 -16.63 -32.84
N VAL A 339 8.83 -16.44 -32.06
CA VAL A 339 7.65 -17.32 -32.03
C VAL A 339 6.49 -16.65 -32.74
N LYS A 340 5.68 -17.42 -33.48
CA LYS A 340 4.55 -16.92 -34.27
C LYS A 340 3.30 -17.78 -34.07
N GLY A 341 2.13 -17.15 -34.12
CA GLY A 341 0.85 -17.84 -34.16
C GLY A 341 0.54 -18.65 -32.89
N PRO A 342 0.09 -19.91 -32.99
CA PRO A 342 -0.46 -20.66 -31.86
C PRO A 342 0.58 -21.00 -30.77
N SER A 343 1.87 -20.96 -31.08
CA SER A 343 2.94 -21.28 -30.14
C SER A 343 3.32 -20.13 -29.22
N LEU A 344 2.74 -18.93 -29.35
CA LEU A 344 3.11 -17.76 -28.52
C LEU A 344 3.07 -18.05 -27.02
N GLN A 345 2.08 -18.83 -26.57
CA GLN A 345 1.94 -19.16 -25.15
C GLN A 345 3.02 -20.11 -24.63
N SER A 346 3.74 -20.83 -25.50
CA SER A 346 4.77 -21.79 -25.08
C SER A 346 6.04 -21.12 -24.53
N VAL A 347 6.20 -19.82 -24.74
CA VAL A 347 7.34 -19.04 -24.26
C VAL A 347 6.98 -18.05 -23.15
N ILE A 348 5.73 -18.06 -22.69
CA ILE A 348 5.21 -17.10 -21.71
C ILE A 348 5.05 -17.77 -20.35
N SER A 349 5.58 -17.13 -19.33
CA SER A 349 5.43 -17.55 -17.94
C SER A 349 3.97 -17.49 -17.50
N ARG A 350 3.58 -18.47 -16.69
CA ARG A 350 2.29 -18.48 -16.00
C ARG A 350 2.37 -17.83 -14.64
N CYS A 351 1.21 -17.41 -14.16
CA CYS A 351 1.04 -16.84 -12.84
C CYS A 351 -0.25 -17.32 -12.18
N ARG A 352 -0.32 -17.13 -10.87
CA ARG A 352 -1.49 -17.40 -10.05
C ARG A 352 -1.67 -16.28 -9.05
N VAL A 353 -2.88 -15.78 -8.91
CA VAL A 353 -3.23 -14.82 -7.86
C VAL A 353 -3.79 -15.59 -6.67
N CYS A 354 -3.25 -15.27 -5.49
CA CYS A 354 -3.47 -15.99 -4.25
C CYS A 354 -3.95 -15.04 -3.16
N ARG A 355 -4.89 -15.50 -2.32
CA ARG A 355 -5.34 -14.79 -1.11
C ARG A 355 -4.91 -15.54 0.14
N LYS A 356 -4.49 -14.82 1.19
CA LYS A 356 -4.11 -15.43 2.46
C LYS A 356 -5.35 -15.97 3.17
N LEU A 357 -5.34 -17.24 3.56
CA LEU A 357 -6.42 -17.79 4.36
C LEU A 357 -6.35 -17.23 5.78
N HIS A 358 -7.48 -16.76 6.28
CA HIS A 358 -7.62 -16.52 7.70
C HIS A 358 -7.61 -17.85 8.42
N VAL A 359 -6.53 -18.12 9.17
CA VAL A 359 -6.54 -19.20 10.14
C VAL A 359 -7.45 -18.74 11.26
N LEU A 360 -8.76 -19.00 11.14
CA LEU A 360 -9.61 -19.12 12.31
C LEU A 360 -8.86 -20.10 13.21
N ASN A 361 -8.42 -19.61 14.35
CA ASN A 361 -7.60 -20.39 15.26
C ASN A 361 -8.52 -21.48 15.84
N VAL A 362 -8.72 -22.57 15.09
CA VAL A 362 -9.64 -23.67 15.44
C VAL A 362 -9.24 -24.23 16.81
N ARG A 363 -7.95 -24.16 17.17
CA ARG A 363 -7.47 -24.43 18.53
C ARG A 363 -8.10 -23.53 19.59
N ARG A 364 -8.25 -22.22 19.36
CA ARG A 364 -8.96 -21.33 20.30
C ARG A 364 -10.45 -21.65 20.37
N ALA A 365 -11.10 -21.93 19.24
CA ALA A 365 -12.52 -22.34 19.24
C ALA A 365 -12.73 -23.68 19.98
N PHE A 366 -11.86 -24.67 19.75
CA PHE A 366 -11.88 -25.95 20.48
C PHE A 366 -11.61 -25.77 21.96
N ILE A 367 -10.62 -24.95 22.34
CA ILE A 367 -10.33 -24.64 23.75
C ILE A 367 -11.52 -23.95 24.40
N ILE A 368 -12.16 -22.98 23.73
CA ILE A 368 -13.36 -22.30 24.26
C ILE A 368 -14.52 -23.28 24.41
N ILE A 369 -14.75 -24.16 23.43
CA ILE A 369 -15.78 -25.21 23.51
C ILE A 369 -15.47 -26.17 24.67
N LEU A 370 -14.22 -26.60 24.84
CA LEU A 370 -13.77 -27.43 25.98
C LEU A 370 -13.98 -26.74 27.33
N ILE A 371 -13.65 -25.45 27.44
CA ILE A 371 -13.87 -24.66 28.66
C ILE A 371 -15.36 -24.52 28.97
N LEU A 372 -16.20 -24.27 27.97
CA LEU A 372 -17.65 -24.18 28.12
C LEU A 372 -18.25 -25.52 28.57
N ILE A 373 -17.81 -26.64 27.99
CA ILE A 373 -18.22 -27.99 28.41
C ILE A 373 -17.79 -28.25 29.86
N PHE A 374 -16.57 -27.87 30.25
CA PHE A 374 -16.07 -28.04 31.61
C PHE A 374 -16.85 -27.21 32.64
N LEU A 375 -17.15 -25.94 32.33
CA LEU A 375 -18.00 -25.08 33.16
C LEU A 375 -19.42 -25.64 33.31
N LEU A 376 -20.00 -26.18 32.23
CA LEU A 376 -21.32 -26.81 32.28
C LEU A 376 -21.32 -28.04 33.19
N LEU A 377 -20.27 -28.87 33.14
CA LEU A 377 -20.11 -30.03 34.02
C LEU A 377 -19.98 -29.63 35.50
N ILE A 378 -19.26 -28.55 35.81
CA ILE A 378 -19.17 -28.01 37.18
C ILE A 378 -20.54 -27.57 37.68
N LEU A 379 -21.30 -26.83 36.86
CA LEU A 379 -22.65 -26.36 37.22
C LEU A 379 -23.62 -27.53 37.45
N LEU A 380 -23.50 -28.59 36.66
CA LEU A 380 -24.31 -29.81 36.84
C LEU A 380 -23.89 -30.61 38.09
N ALA A 381 -22.61 -30.58 38.47
CA ALA A 381 -22.12 -31.25 39.67
C ALA A 381 -22.57 -30.52 40.96
N ASP A 382 -22.58 -29.18 40.97
CA ASP A 382 -23.02 -28.40 42.14
C ASP A 382 -24.53 -28.47 42.39
N GLY A 383 -25.33 -28.80 41.37
CA GLY A 383 -26.77 -29.04 41.52
C GLY A 383 -27.14 -30.28 42.36
N THR A 384 -26.17 -31.09 42.79
CA THR A 384 -26.42 -32.31 43.59
C THR A 384 -26.15 -32.17 45.09
N ARG A 385 -25.65 -31.03 45.58
CA ARG A 385 -25.56 -30.78 47.03
C ARG A 385 -26.91 -30.36 47.59
N LYS A 386 -27.76 -31.34 47.90
CA LYS A 386 -28.84 -31.17 48.88
C LYS A 386 -28.22 -30.70 50.20
N VAL A 387 -28.48 -29.44 50.55
CA VAL A 387 -28.20 -28.89 51.88
C VAL A 387 -29.13 -29.59 52.86
N CYS A 388 -28.63 -30.58 53.59
CA CYS A 388 -29.29 -31.07 54.80
C CYS A 388 -29.09 -30.02 55.90
N PHE A 389 -30.13 -29.23 56.18
CA PHE A 389 -30.18 -28.43 57.40
C PHE A 389 -30.37 -29.37 58.60
N HIS A 390 -29.33 -29.48 59.43
CA HIS A 390 -29.43 -30.13 60.73
C HIS A 390 -29.82 -29.05 61.75
N ASP A 391 -31.05 -29.14 62.24
CA ASP A 391 -31.63 -28.21 63.21
C ASP A 391 -31.06 -28.55 64.60
N ASN A 392 -30.35 -27.61 65.23
CA ASN A 392 -29.86 -27.72 66.61
C ASN A 392 -30.61 -26.69 67.47
N GLY A 393 -31.80 -27.09 67.89
CA GLY A 393 -32.67 -26.35 68.80
C GLY A 393 -32.11 -26.31 70.22
N ARG A 394 -31.90 -25.08 70.68
CA ARG A 394 -31.33 -24.64 71.96
C ARG A 394 -32.30 -24.89 73.13
N ILE A 395 -31.77 -25.43 74.22
CA ILE A 395 -32.42 -25.61 75.52
C ILE A 395 -32.81 -24.24 76.14
N LYS A 396 -34.07 -24.07 76.52
CA LYS A 396 -34.55 -23.24 77.65
C LYS A 396 -35.81 -23.89 78.25
N GLY A 397 -35.84 -23.98 79.58
CA GLY A 397 -36.83 -24.73 80.36
C GLY A 397 -38.03 -23.93 80.85
N GLU A 398 -38.69 -24.52 81.86
CA GLU A 398 -39.95 -24.16 82.55
C GLU A 398 -41.22 -24.59 81.78
N GLY A 399 -42.20 -25.31 82.33
CA GLY A 399 -42.49 -25.82 83.66
C GLY A 399 -43.93 -26.34 83.67
N SER A 400 -44.23 -27.26 84.61
CA SER A 400 -45.56 -27.54 85.19
C SER A 400 -46.65 -28.28 84.39
N ALA A 401 -46.88 -29.52 84.84
CA ALA A 401 -48.18 -30.14 85.20
C ALA A 401 -49.26 -30.46 84.13
N ILE A 402 -49.43 -31.78 83.97
CA ILE A 402 -50.63 -32.60 83.63
C ILE A 402 -51.78 -32.25 84.63
N PRO A 403 -53.12 -32.42 84.39
CA PRO A 403 -53.84 -33.43 83.57
C PRO A 403 -55.01 -32.84 82.73
N LYS A 404 -55.77 -33.53 81.86
CA LYS A 404 -56.18 -34.94 81.66
C LYS A 404 -56.33 -35.20 80.16
#